data_AF-A0A954JGF0-F1
#
_entry.id   AF-A0A954JGF0-F1
#
_cell.length_a   1.000
_cell.length_b   1.000
_cell.length_c   1.000
_cell.angle_alpha   90.00
_cell.angle_beta   90.00
_cell.angle_gamma   90.00
#
_symmetry.space_group_name_H-M   'P 1'
#
loop_
_entity.id
_entity.type
_entity.pdbx_description
1 polymer ?
#
loop_
_entity_poly.entity_id
_entity_poly.type
_entity_poly.pdbx_seq_one_letter_code
_entity_poly.pdbx_strand_id
1 'polypeptide(L)'
;MPKTVSMSCFKEQKPRLALSLLLLAALAGCTGGPGMSMRGQSEEPAFLAGEGNASSGIAGPTERNLNSLSWKRRQEELRSNPESAISADFERYEQAVAVYENGEYAAAEKLFKKLIRDRRKTYESPGARWRRWWGMEGSDRYDPFSSNGDPIEEDALFMIAETQFALEDFTDAQDSYDDLLNRYPSTRHLDQTTQQLFRIARYWLDFPEDINSEGEAEIQLAGNEELTGKSVKFADHSSTLKQIAIIPNLTDRTRPTFDTYGRGLQALRSIWLHDPTGPLADDALMLSANHHLRSKNYEDAARDYRLLRENYPDSPHYKDAYVLGSHVTFASYQGSAYDNRALEEAKELKQAALQMFPDISPEQRQRLQEELQVLQVAEEARIWDRVEFYEAKGVPESMALYCNMLINRHPDSPFADKARLKLNELAADRARASQSGSWNPLAQPRTPSPSEVRQPIVRDREPVDSRDQLSLPSDRGRQAAQPEESKPGVWQRLGGFLKRADEPPNLQTPPGSDEPAAKVTL
;
A
#
# COMPACT_ATOMS: atom_id res chain seq x y z
N MET A 1 13.43 28.09 88.96
CA MET A 1 12.99 26.72 88.61
C MET A 1 14.12 26.04 87.84
N PRO A 2 14.53 24.82 88.20
CA PRO A 2 15.92 24.39 88.12
C PRO A 2 16.24 23.47 86.92
N LYS A 3 17.54 23.43 86.56
CA LYS A 3 18.36 22.25 86.18
C LYS A 3 17.92 21.46 84.90
N THR A 4 18.75 20.86 84.06
CA THR A 4 20.20 20.65 83.94
C THR A 4 20.41 19.82 82.65
N VAL A 5 21.55 20.04 81.99
CA VAL A 5 22.51 19.03 81.50
C VAL A 5 22.17 18.16 80.28
N SER A 6 23.04 18.40 79.29
CA SER A 6 23.56 17.60 78.16
C SER A 6 23.89 16.12 78.43
N MET A 7 23.79 15.27 77.41
CA MET A 7 24.77 14.20 77.13
C MET A 7 24.64 13.62 75.71
N SER A 8 25.51 14.11 74.82
CA SER A 8 26.45 13.40 73.93
C SER A 8 26.25 11.93 73.46
N CYS A 9 26.48 11.78 72.14
CA CYS A 9 27.32 10.78 71.43
C CYS A 9 26.67 9.46 70.93
N PHE A 10 26.74 9.21 69.61
CA PHE A 10 27.54 8.13 69.01
C PHE A 10 27.54 8.17 67.46
N LYS A 11 28.75 8.10 66.89
CA LYS A 11 29.12 7.70 65.51
C LYS A 11 28.75 6.20 65.32
N GLU A 12 28.49 5.59 64.16
CA GLU A 12 29.28 5.47 62.94
C GLU A 12 28.62 4.46 61.97
N GLN A 13 29.02 4.55 60.68
CA GLN A 13 29.18 3.50 59.66
C GLN A 13 27.99 2.72 59.04
N LYS A 14 27.95 2.79 57.70
CA LYS A 14 27.24 1.90 56.77
C LYS A 14 28.06 0.62 56.51
N PRO A 15 27.40 -0.48 56.14
CA PRO A 15 27.95 -1.39 55.15
C PRO A 15 27.00 -1.66 53.97
N ARG A 16 27.58 -1.80 52.78
CA ARG A 16 26.94 -2.36 51.57
C ARG A 16 26.93 -3.88 51.69
N LEU A 17 25.82 -4.55 51.38
CA LEU A 17 25.79 -5.95 51.00
C LEU A 17 24.76 -6.18 49.89
N ALA A 18 25.18 -7.03 48.95
CA ALA A 18 24.55 -7.35 47.67
C ALA A 18 23.69 -8.63 47.77
N LEU A 19 22.84 -8.79 46.74
CA LEU A 19 22.20 -10.02 46.25
C LEU A 19 21.48 -10.93 47.26
N SER A 20 20.16 -11.11 47.06
CA SER A 20 19.67 -12.27 46.28
C SER A 20 18.14 -12.36 46.29
N LEU A 21 17.62 -12.77 45.14
CA LEU A 21 16.25 -13.19 44.84
C LEU A 21 15.48 -13.89 45.97
N LEU A 22 14.22 -13.50 46.16
CA LEU A 22 13.15 -14.43 46.50
C LEU A 22 11.85 -13.99 45.82
N LEU A 23 11.39 -14.83 44.90
CA LEU A 23 10.09 -14.80 44.27
C LEU A 23 8.96 -14.78 45.32
N LEU A 24 7.98 -13.91 45.11
CA LEU A 24 6.60 -14.18 45.48
C LEU A 24 5.68 -13.55 44.43
N ALA A 25 5.22 -14.40 43.53
CA ALA A 25 4.12 -14.11 42.63
C ALA A 25 2.81 -14.18 43.43
N ALA A 26 2.06 -13.08 43.43
CA ALA A 26 0.62 -13.07 43.61
C ALA A 26 0.04 -12.15 42.52
N LEU A 27 -0.67 -12.77 41.59
CA LEU A 27 -1.31 -12.17 40.43
C LEU A 27 -2.51 -11.30 40.84
N ALA A 28 -2.64 -10.14 40.20
CA ALA A 28 -3.91 -9.65 39.66
C ALA A 28 -3.68 -8.50 38.66
N GLY A 29 -3.82 -8.82 37.37
CA GLY A 29 -4.50 -8.01 36.34
C GLY A 29 -3.94 -6.64 35.96
N CYS A 30 -3.33 -6.57 34.77
CA CYS A 30 -3.52 -5.54 33.71
C CYS A 30 -2.28 -5.52 32.81
N THR A 31 -2.11 -6.55 31.97
CA THR A 31 -1.20 -6.48 30.81
C THR A 31 -2.03 -6.17 29.58
N GLY A 32 -2.03 -4.90 29.19
CA GLY A 32 -2.54 -4.39 27.92
C GLY A 32 -1.70 -3.19 27.55
N GLY A 33 -0.52 -3.43 26.97
CA GLY A 33 0.24 -2.35 26.32
C GLY A 33 -0.49 -1.96 25.03
N PRO A 34 -0.58 -0.68 24.67
CA PRO A 34 -1.16 -0.29 23.39
C PRO A 34 -0.15 -0.62 22.28
N GLY A 35 -0.22 -1.84 21.77
CA GLY A 35 0.22 -2.12 20.41
C GLY A 35 -0.83 -1.53 19.47
N MET A 36 -0.51 -0.42 18.81
CA MET A 36 -1.34 0.13 17.74
C MET A 36 -1.21 -0.77 16.51
N SER A 37 -1.98 -1.85 16.50
CA SER A 37 -2.34 -2.54 15.27
C SER A 37 -3.40 -1.70 14.59
N MET A 38 -3.03 -1.04 13.50
CA MET A 38 -3.97 -0.44 12.55
C MET A 38 -4.89 -1.55 12.05
N ARG A 39 -6.07 -1.64 12.66
CA ARG A 39 -7.17 -2.44 12.15
C ARG A 39 -7.55 -1.82 10.82
N GLY A 40 -7.19 -2.50 9.72
CA GLY A 40 -7.60 -2.13 8.37
C GLY A 40 -9.11 -1.96 8.32
N GLN A 41 -9.55 -0.71 8.35
CA GLN A 41 -10.86 -0.35 7.87
C GLN A 41 -10.71 -0.30 6.36
N SER A 42 -11.40 -1.18 5.67
CA SER A 42 -11.73 -0.99 4.27
C SER A 42 -12.66 0.22 4.20
N GLU A 43 -12.10 1.42 4.27
CA GLU A 43 -12.77 2.62 3.81
C GLU A 43 -12.65 2.60 2.29
N GLU A 44 -13.68 2.05 1.63
CA GLU A 44 -13.95 2.52 0.28
C GLU A 44 -14.20 4.03 0.38
N PRO A 45 -13.48 4.89 -0.37
CA PRO A 45 -13.75 6.31 -0.35
C PRO A 45 -15.19 6.50 -0.83
N ALA A 46 -16.00 7.13 0.02
CA ALA A 46 -17.39 7.51 -0.28
C ALA A 46 -17.44 8.62 -1.34
N PHE A 47 -16.91 8.36 -2.53
CA PHE A 47 -16.98 9.24 -3.70
C PHE A 47 -18.19 8.91 -4.60
N LEU A 48 -18.90 7.79 -4.36
CA LEU A 48 -19.86 7.23 -5.32
C LEU A 48 -21.36 7.47 -5.04
N ALA A 49 -21.75 8.39 -4.15
CA ALA A 49 -23.17 8.73 -4.03
C ALA A 49 -23.40 10.15 -3.50
N GLY A 50 -23.60 11.10 -4.41
CA GLY A 50 -24.16 12.41 -4.07
C GLY A 50 -23.76 13.52 -5.01
N GLU A 51 -24.55 13.75 -6.06
CA GLU A 51 -24.69 15.09 -6.64
C GLU A 51 -25.17 16.04 -5.53
N GLY A 52 -24.24 16.79 -4.94
CA GLY A 52 -24.55 17.70 -3.83
C GLY A 52 -23.30 18.31 -3.20
N ASN A 53 -22.73 19.32 -3.86
CA ASN A 53 -21.93 20.42 -3.29
C ASN A 53 -21.29 20.19 -1.91
N ALA A 54 -20.07 19.64 -1.88
CA ALA A 54 -19.20 19.64 -0.70
C ALA A 54 -17.76 20.10 -1.00
N SER A 55 -17.50 20.71 -2.16
CA SER A 55 -16.19 21.28 -2.54
C SER A 55 -16.10 22.80 -2.34
N SER A 56 -17.07 23.44 -1.69
CA SER A 56 -17.19 24.91 -1.62
C SER A 56 -16.33 25.60 -0.55
N GLY A 57 -15.21 25.00 -0.12
CA GLY A 57 -14.36 25.53 0.95
C GLY A 57 -12.84 25.40 0.75
N ILE A 58 -12.37 24.81 -0.36
CA ILE A 58 -10.93 24.66 -0.64
C ILE A 58 -10.55 25.68 -1.71
N ALA A 59 -9.58 26.54 -1.39
CA ALA A 59 -9.16 27.62 -2.28
C ALA A 59 -8.38 27.09 -3.49
N GLY A 60 -8.77 27.51 -4.69
CA GLY A 60 -8.04 27.17 -5.92
C GLY A 60 -6.68 27.88 -6.01
N PRO A 61 -5.79 27.49 -6.95
CA PRO A 61 -4.45 28.06 -7.06
C PRO A 61 -4.43 29.60 -7.17
N THR A 62 -5.35 30.19 -7.94
CA THR A 62 -5.48 31.65 -8.07
C THR A 62 -5.86 32.31 -6.76
N GLU A 63 -6.78 31.72 -5.99
CA GLU A 63 -7.21 32.26 -4.70
C GLU A 63 -6.09 32.17 -3.66
N ARG A 64 -5.33 31.06 -3.64
CA ARG A 64 -4.13 30.91 -2.80
C ARG A 64 -3.07 31.96 -3.13
N ASN A 65 -2.87 32.26 -4.41
CA ASN A 65 -1.97 33.31 -4.86
C ASN A 65 -2.45 34.71 -4.47
N LEU A 66 -3.74 35.01 -4.56
CA LEU A 66 -4.28 36.27 -4.08
C LEU A 66 -4.16 36.40 -2.56
N ASN A 67 -4.37 35.30 -1.83
CA ASN A 67 -4.17 35.24 -0.39
C ASN A 67 -2.71 35.52 -0.03
N SER A 68 -1.75 34.90 -0.73
CA SER A 68 -0.31 35.15 -0.50
C SER A 68 0.08 36.61 -0.76
N LEU A 69 -0.44 37.23 -1.82
CA LEU A 69 -0.23 38.66 -2.10
C LEU A 69 -0.90 39.58 -1.08
N SER A 70 -2.10 39.25 -0.61
CA SER A 70 -2.78 40.01 0.44
C SER A 70 -2.01 39.95 1.75
N TRP A 71 -1.43 38.80 2.07
CA TRP A 71 -0.59 38.64 3.25
C TRP A 71 0.69 39.45 3.15
N LYS A 72 1.39 39.43 2.00
CA LYS A 72 2.58 40.27 1.79
C LYS A 72 2.32 41.75 2.05
N ARG A 73 1.19 42.28 1.57
CA ARG A 73 0.77 43.66 1.87
C ARG A 73 0.52 43.88 3.36
N ARG A 74 -0.15 42.92 4.01
CA ARG A 74 -0.38 42.99 5.47
C ARG A 74 0.93 42.93 6.27
N GLN A 75 1.93 42.17 5.81
CA GLN A 75 3.26 42.17 6.44
C GLN A 75 3.93 43.55 6.34
N GLU A 76 3.83 44.23 5.19
CA GLU A 76 4.34 45.60 5.03
C GLU A 76 3.64 46.59 5.97
N GLU A 77 2.32 46.48 6.11
CA GLU A 77 1.53 47.28 7.06
C GLU A 77 1.98 47.03 8.51
N LEU A 78 2.17 45.77 8.90
CA LEU A 78 2.65 45.39 10.24
C LEU A 78 4.06 45.92 10.54
N ARG A 79 4.95 45.95 9.54
CA ARG A 79 6.28 46.57 9.67
C ARG A 79 6.19 48.08 9.86
N SER A 80 5.22 48.72 9.20
CA SER A 80 5.04 50.18 9.28
C SER A 80 4.35 50.63 10.57
N ASN A 81 3.52 49.78 11.18
CA ASN A 81 2.72 50.11 12.36
C ASN A 81 2.90 49.07 13.49
N PRO A 82 3.95 49.21 14.33
CA PRO A 82 4.31 48.22 15.34
C PRO A 82 3.43 48.21 16.60
N GLU A 83 2.40 49.06 16.72
CA GLU A 83 1.68 49.26 17.99
C GLU A 83 0.67 48.16 18.37
N SER A 84 0.46 47.14 17.54
CA SER A 84 -0.54 46.08 17.77
C SER A 84 0.02 44.81 18.45
N ALA A 85 -0.82 43.99 19.06
CA ALA A 85 -0.40 42.68 19.58
C ALA A 85 0.04 41.71 18.46
N ILE A 86 -0.55 41.86 17.27
CA ILE A 86 -0.23 41.05 16.08
C ILE A 86 1.17 41.40 15.56
N SER A 87 1.56 42.68 15.61
CA SER A 87 2.91 43.10 15.19
C SER A 87 4.00 42.55 16.10
N ALA A 88 3.78 42.45 17.41
CA ALA A 88 4.75 41.84 18.33
C ALA A 88 4.99 40.35 18.04
N ASP A 89 3.96 39.59 17.67
CA ASP A 89 4.12 38.19 17.25
C ASP A 89 4.74 38.07 15.85
N PHE A 90 4.43 39.00 14.96
CA PHE A 90 5.07 39.09 13.65
C PHE A 90 6.57 39.39 13.76
N GLU A 91 7.00 40.28 14.66
CA GLU A 91 8.41 40.53 14.94
C GLU A 91 9.14 39.27 15.43
N ARG A 92 8.49 38.46 16.28
CA ARG A 92 9.04 37.17 16.74
C ARG A 92 9.18 36.18 15.58
N TYR A 93 8.21 36.17 14.66
CA TYR A 93 8.29 35.39 13.43
C TYR A 93 9.49 35.84 12.57
N GLU A 94 9.65 37.14 12.33
CA GLU A 94 10.79 37.68 11.56
C GLU A 94 12.13 37.37 12.22
N GLN A 95 12.23 37.44 13.54
CA GLN A 95 13.44 37.02 14.27
C GLN A 95 13.75 35.54 14.04
N ALA A 96 12.73 34.67 14.06
CA ALA A 96 12.93 33.25 13.79
C ALA A 96 13.36 32.99 12.34
N VAL A 97 12.79 33.71 11.38
CA VAL A 97 13.19 33.65 9.96
C VAL A 97 14.63 34.14 9.78
N ALA A 98 15.05 35.22 10.44
CA ALA A 98 16.43 35.69 10.37
C ALA A 98 17.42 34.64 10.90
N VAL A 99 17.06 33.93 11.97
CA VAL A 99 17.87 32.81 12.50
C VAL A 99 17.92 31.63 11.51
N TYR A 100 16.82 31.35 10.82
CA TYR A 100 16.78 30.36 9.73
C TYR A 100 17.68 30.75 8.55
N GLU A 101 17.61 32.00 8.08
CA GLU A 101 18.43 32.53 6.99
C GLU A 101 19.93 32.53 7.34
N ASN A 102 20.28 32.66 8.63
CA ASN A 102 21.65 32.52 9.12
C ASN A 102 22.15 31.05 9.12
N GLY A 103 21.32 30.08 8.76
CA GLY A 103 21.65 28.64 8.75
C GLY A 103 21.53 27.95 10.11
N GLU A 104 21.04 28.64 11.14
CA GLU A 104 20.89 28.08 12.49
C GLU A 104 19.52 27.37 12.65
N TYR A 105 19.30 26.31 11.87
CA TYR A 105 17.99 25.65 11.75
C TYR A 105 17.43 25.11 13.08
N ALA A 106 18.28 24.50 13.92
CA ALA A 106 17.84 23.96 15.22
C ALA A 106 17.45 25.05 16.24
N ALA A 107 17.99 26.26 16.10
CA ALA A 107 17.59 27.40 16.91
C ALA A 107 16.28 28.00 16.38
N ALA A 108 16.16 28.14 15.05
CA ALA A 108 14.96 28.60 14.38
C ALA A 108 13.75 27.72 14.70
N GLU A 109 13.89 26.40 14.61
CA GLU A 109 12.82 25.43 14.93
C GLU A 109 12.25 25.66 16.35
N LYS A 110 13.11 25.90 17.34
CA LYS A 110 12.69 26.18 18.72
C LYS A 110 11.91 27.49 18.83
N LEU A 111 12.34 28.52 18.08
CA LEU A 111 11.66 29.81 18.06
C LEU A 111 10.27 29.68 17.42
N PHE A 112 10.15 29.00 16.27
CA PHE A 112 8.86 28.76 15.62
C PHE A 112 7.93 27.89 16.49
N LYS A 113 8.42 26.79 17.08
CA LYS A 113 7.63 25.95 18.00
C LYS A 113 7.13 26.74 19.21
N LYS A 114 7.93 27.68 19.73
CA LYS A 114 7.53 28.56 20.82
C LYS A 114 6.45 29.55 20.37
N LEU A 115 6.64 30.19 19.21
CA LEU A 115 5.69 31.12 18.62
C LEU A 115 4.33 30.45 18.43
N ILE A 116 4.27 29.30 17.75
CA ILE A 116 3.04 28.54 17.52
C ILE A 116 2.38 28.15 18.84
N ARG A 117 3.16 27.68 19.82
CA ARG A 117 2.60 27.29 21.13
C ARG A 117 1.95 28.48 21.83
N ASP A 118 2.56 29.66 21.79
CA ASP A 118 2.02 30.85 22.43
C ASP A 118 0.81 31.39 21.67
N ARG A 119 0.83 31.35 20.33
CA ARG A 119 -0.33 31.67 19.49
C ARG A 119 -1.50 30.72 19.72
N ARG A 120 -1.28 29.40 19.71
CA ARG A 120 -2.33 28.40 19.99
C ARG A 120 -3.02 28.60 21.32
N LYS A 121 -2.35 29.13 22.35
CA LYS A 121 -3.01 29.47 23.63
C LYS A 121 -4.02 30.60 23.51
N THR A 122 -3.88 31.48 22.51
CA THR A 122 -4.77 32.65 22.35
C THR A 122 -6.15 32.26 21.81
N TYR A 123 -6.24 31.24 20.96
CA TYR A 123 -7.50 30.82 20.32
C TYR A 123 -7.92 29.37 20.59
N GLU A 124 -7.02 28.44 20.98
CA GLU A 124 -7.41 27.05 21.33
C GLU A 124 -7.61 26.88 22.85
N SER A 125 -8.79 26.41 23.24
CA SER A 125 -9.03 25.99 24.63
C SER A 125 -8.26 24.69 24.95
N PRO A 126 -7.81 24.48 26.21
CA PRO A 126 -7.15 23.24 26.62
C PRO A 126 -7.95 21.97 26.33
N GLY A 127 -9.29 22.06 26.42
CA GLY A 127 -10.20 20.94 26.14
C GLY A 127 -10.32 20.61 24.65
N ALA A 128 -10.26 21.62 23.77
CA ALA A 128 -10.22 21.40 22.32
C ALA A 128 -8.91 20.72 21.89
N ARG A 129 -7.77 21.15 22.47
CA ARG A 129 -6.47 20.48 22.23
C ARG A 129 -6.48 19.01 22.62
N TRP A 130 -7.08 18.69 23.77
CA TRP A 130 -7.18 17.30 24.25
C TRP A 130 -8.13 16.45 23.40
N ARG A 131 -9.30 16.98 23.02
CA ARG A 131 -10.26 16.25 22.16
C ARG A 131 -9.70 15.99 20.76
N ARG A 132 -8.97 16.95 20.18
CA ARG A 132 -8.24 16.79 18.91
C ARG A 132 -7.17 15.70 18.99
N TRP A 133 -6.37 15.70 20.06
CA TRP A 133 -5.36 14.66 20.30
C TRP A 133 -5.96 13.25 20.32
N TRP A 134 -7.18 13.08 20.85
CA TRP A 134 -7.86 11.79 20.94
C TRP A 134 -8.81 11.48 19.78
N GLY A 135 -8.83 12.30 18.72
CA GLY A 135 -9.73 12.11 17.58
C GLY A 135 -11.22 12.12 17.94
N MET A 136 -11.61 12.77 19.04
CA MET A 136 -12.99 12.83 19.53
C MET A 136 -13.80 14.01 18.96
N GLU A 137 -13.19 14.82 18.09
CA GLU A 137 -13.84 15.93 17.40
C GLU A 137 -13.76 15.63 15.90
N GLY A 138 -14.91 15.60 15.21
CA GLY A 138 -14.93 15.58 13.75
C GLY A 138 -14.29 16.86 13.21
N SER A 139 -13.93 16.91 11.93
CA SER A 139 -13.40 18.10 11.25
C SER A 139 -14.37 19.29 11.18
N ASP A 140 -15.41 19.31 12.02
CA ASP A 140 -16.39 20.36 12.09
C ASP A 140 -15.77 21.62 12.72
N ARG A 141 -15.22 22.44 11.82
CA ARG A 141 -14.87 23.87 11.96
C ARG A 141 -13.85 24.20 13.04
N TYR A 142 -12.58 24.01 12.72
CA TYR A 142 -11.56 24.92 13.23
C TYR A 142 -11.56 26.18 12.35
N ASP A 143 -12.14 27.28 12.86
CA ASP A 143 -12.04 28.61 12.24
C ASP A 143 -11.55 29.60 13.29
N PRO A 144 -10.29 30.10 13.21
CA PRO A 144 -9.92 31.24 14.02
C PRO A 144 -10.59 32.50 13.48
N PHE A 145 -10.53 32.83 12.17
CA PHE A 145 -11.09 34.10 11.64
C PHE A 145 -11.34 34.12 10.11
N SER A 146 -12.33 33.37 9.61
CA SER A 146 -12.92 33.42 8.26
C SER A 146 -12.00 33.12 7.06
N SER A 147 -12.36 32.07 6.33
CA SER A 147 -11.83 31.62 5.04
C SER A 147 -10.41 31.03 5.00
N ASN A 148 -9.41 31.59 5.70
CA ASN A 148 -7.99 31.23 5.46
C ASN A 148 -7.12 30.93 6.70
N GLY A 149 -7.67 30.99 7.92
CA GLY A 149 -6.94 30.69 9.16
C GLY A 149 -5.92 31.77 9.61
N ASP A 150 -5.04 31.46 10.57
CA ASP A 150 -4.02 32.38 11.10
C ASP A 150 -2.74 32.37 10.22
N PRO A 151 -2.46 33.45 9.47
CA PRO A 151 -1.36 33.46 8.50
C PRO A 151 0.03 33.37 9.13
N ILE A 152 0.20 33.83 10.38
CA ILE A 152 1.49 33.74 11.08
C ILE A 152 1.72 32.31 11.56
N GLU A 153 0.68 31.62 12.05
CA GLU A 153 0.81 30.21 12.44
C GLU A 153 1.06 29.34 11.21
N GLU A 154 0.31 29.56 10.12
CA GLU A 154 0.50 28.87 8.86
C GLU A 154 1.94 28.99 8.35
N ASP A 155 2.47 30.21 8.26
CA ASP A 155 3.85 30.46 7.85
C ASP A 155 4.85 29.81 8.82
N ALA A 156 4.61 29.89 10.13
CA ALA A 156 5.50 29.27 11.12
C ALA A 156 5.48 27.74 11.06
N LEU A 157 4.35 27.11 10.77
CA LEU A 157 4.25 25.65 10.58
C LEU A 157 5.03 25.21 9.35
N PHE A 158 4.85 25.93 8.24
CA PHE A 158 5.63 25.70 7.03
C PHE A 158 7.12 25.85 7.29
N MET A 159 7.54 26.92 7.98
CA MET A 159 8.95 27.14 8.30
C MET A 159 9.52 26.08 9.24
N ILE A 160 8.74 25.49 10.16
CA ILE A 160 9.21 24.34 10.96
C ILE A 160 9.53 23.17 10.05
N ALA A 161 8.62 22.82 9.13
CA ALA A 161 8.83 21.73 8.21
C ALA A 161 10.07 21.96 7.32
N GLU A 162 10.25 23.18 6.81
CA GLU A 162 11.45 23.58 6.05
C GLU A 162 12.73 23.56 6.89
N THR A 163 12.69 23.94 8.17
CA THR A 163 13.85 23.82 9.08
C THR A 163 14.25 22.37 9.29
N GLN A 164 13.27 21.47 9.42
CA GLN A 164 13.49 20.04 9.63
C GLN A 164 13.99 19.38 8.34
N PHE A 165 13.45 19.78 7.19
CA PHE A 165 13.93 19.36 5.88
C PHE A 165 15.39 19.78 5.66
N ALA A 166 15.75 21.02 6.00
CA ALA A 166 17.13 21.52 5.92
C ALA A 166 18.10 20.83 6.90
N LEU A 167 17.59 20.26 8.00
CA LEU A 167 18.34 19.43 8.93
C LEU A 167 18.44 17.95 8.51
N GLU A 168 17.88 17.60 7.34
CA GLU A 168 17.75 16.23 6.84
C GLU A 168 16.93 15.31 7.77
N ASP A 169 16.10 15.89 8.64
CA ASP A 169 15.16 15.15 9.50
C ASP A 169 13.82 14.99 8.79
N PHE A 170 13.82 14.18 7.73
CA PHE A 170 12.65 14.04 6.84
C PHE A 170 11.44 13.40 7.53
N THR A 171 11.64 12.66 8.62
CA THR A 171 10.53 12.05 9.37
C THR A 171 9.71 13.13 10.06
N ASP A 172 10.39 13.99 10.82
CA ASP A 172 9.75 15.11 11.50
C ASP A 172 9.23 16.14 10.48
N ALA A 173 9.94 16.36 9.37
CA ALA A 173 9.51 17.25 8.30
C ALA A 173 8.18 16.80 7.68
N GLN A 174 8.04 15.51 7.35
CA GLN A 174 6.78 14.96 6.85
C GLN A 174 5.64 15.20 7.85
N ASP A 175 5.86 14.90 9.14
CA ASP A 175 4.84 15.10 10.17
C ASP A 175 4.42 16.57 10.30
N SER A 176 5.36 17.51 10.16
CA SER A 176 5.09 18.95 10.18
C SER A 176 4.37 19.44 8.93
N TYR A 177 4.72 18.92 7.74
CA TYR A 177 3.97 19.18 6.51
C TYR A 177 2.54 18.63 6.59
N ASP A 178 2.37 17.42 7.09
CA ASP A 178 1.05 16.83 7.28
C ASP A 178 0.24 17.62 8.34
N ASP A 179 0.82 18.13 9.44
CA ASP A 179 0.11 19.03 10.38
C ASP A 179 -0.31 20.34 9.69
N LEU A 180 0.54 20.91 8.82
CA LEU A 180 0.20 22.09 8.02
C LEU A 180 -1.00 21.81 7.10
N LEU A 181 -0.95 20.74 6.29
CA LEU A 181 -2.03 20.39 5.34
C LEU A 181 -3.36 20.06 6.04
N ASN A 182 -3.28 19.37 7.18
CA ASN A 182 -4.47 19.03 7.96
C ASN A 182 -5.10 20.25 8.66
N ARG A 183 -4.27 21.23 9.07
CA ARG A 183 -4.76 22.47 9.71
C ARG A 183 -5.22 23.51 8.70
N TYR A 184 -4.51 23.61 7.59
CA TYR A 184 -4.68 24.61 6.55
C TYR A 184 -4.80 23.91 5.19
N PRO A 185 -5.94 23.26 4.88
CA PRO A 185 -6.12 22.56 3.60
C PRO A 185 -5.93 23.46 2.36
N SER A 186 -6.21 24.76 2.51
CA SER A 186 -6.04 25.80 1.49
C SER A 186 -4.76 26.64 1.71
N THR A 187 -3.71 26.05 2.29
CA THR A 187 -2.47 26.76 2.61
C THR A 187 -1.84 27.42 1.38
N ARG A 188 -1.31 28.63 1.57
CA ARG A 188 -0.54 29.39 0.58
C ARG A 188 0.75 28.68 0.16
N HIS A 189 1.24 27.75 0.97
CA HIS A 189 2.45 26.97 0.73
C HIS A 189 2.15 25.56 0.20
N LEU A 190 0.95 25.31 -0.34
CA LEU A 190 0.52 23.97 -0.76
C LEU A 190 1.47 23.38 -1.80
N ASP A 191 1.73 24.12 -2.87
CA ASP A 191 2.56 23.66 -3.99
C ASP A 191 4.01 23.37 -3.55
N GLN A 192 4.56 24.15 -2.62
CA GLN A 192 5.89 23.91 -2.06
C GLN A 192 5.87 22.69 -1.13
N THR A 193 4.86 22.57 -0.29
CA THR A 193 4.68 21.45 0.63
C THR A 193 4.56 20.12 -0.11
N THR A 194 3.74 20.06 -1.17
CA THR A 194 3.58 18.85 -1.98
C THR A 194 4.85 18.48 -2.72
N GLN A 195 5.61 19.46 -3.23
CA GLN A 195 6.93 19.23 -3.82
C GLN A 195 7.92 18.61 -2.82
N GLN A 196 7.98 19.11 -1.59
CA GLN A 196 8.90 18.58 -0.57
C GLN A 196 8.47 17.17 -0.13
N LEU A 197 7.17 16.94 0.07
CA LEU A 197 6.63 15.61 0.36
C LEU A 197 6.96 14.62 -0.77
N PHE A 198 6.86 15.04 -2.02
CA PHE A 198 7.18 14.21 -3.18
C PHE A 198 8.67 13.83 -3.21
N ARG A 199 9.57 14.77 -2.90
CA ARG A 199 11.01 14.50 -2.75
C ARG A 199 11.31 13.50 -1.64
N ILE A 200 10.74 13.71 -0.46
CA ILE A 200 10.87 12.79 0.69
C ILE A 200 10.39 11.39 0.28
N ALA A 201 9.24 11.30 -0.36
CA ALA A 201 8.66 10.04 -0.81
C ALA A 201 9.57 9.32 -1.83
N ARG A 202 10.05 10.02 -2.87
CA ARG A 202 10.97 9.44 -3.85
C ARG A 202 12.24 8.90 -3.20
N TYR A 203 12.81 9.69 -2.29
CA TYR A 203 14.01 9.30 -1.55
C TYR A 203 13.78 8.04 -0.70
N TRP A 204 12.66 7.95 0.02
CA TRP A 204 12.34 6.78 0.84
C TRP A 204 11.92 5.55 0.04
N LEU A 205 11.28 5.73 -1.11
CA LEU A 205 10.86 4.66 -2.01
C LEU A 205 11.98 4.18 -2.96
N ASP A 206 13.19 4.71 -2.80
CA ASP A 206 14.37 4.41 -3.62
C ASP A 206 14.08 4.57 -5.14
N PHE A 207 13.49 5.71 -5.52
CA PHE A 207 13.40 6.16 -6.90
C PHE A 207 14.42 7.29 -7.12
N PRO A 208 15.43 7.10 -7.98
CA PRO A 208 16.51 8.08 -8.16
C PRO A 208 15.98 9.47 -8.60
N GLU A 209 16.66 10.53 -8.15
CA GLU A 209 16.37 11.92 -8.51
C GLU A 209 16.94 12.27 -9.90
N ASP A 210 16.39 11.68 -10.95
CA ASP A 210 16.62 12.22 -12.30
C ASP A 210 15.56 13.32 -12.52
N ILE A 211 15.78 14.49 -11.92
CA ILE A 211 15.04 15.71 -12.25
C ILE A 211 15.79 16.34 -13.42
N ASN A 212 15.18 16.38 -14.60
CA ASN A 212 15.73 17.13 -15.71
C ASN A 212 15.76 18.62 -15.32
N SER A 213 16.69 19.43 -15.87
CA SER A 213 16.83 20.85 -15.51
C SER A 213 15.57 21.72 -15.70
N GLU A 214 14.53 21.15 -16.30
CA GLU A 214 13.22 21.76 -16.58
C GLU A 214 12.16 21.46 -15.51
N GLY A 215 12.49 20.65 -14.49
CA GLY A 215 11.57 20.32 -13.40
C GLY A 215 10.57 19.21 -13.72
N GLU A 216 10.65 18.61 -14.90
CA GLU A 216 9.88 17.43 -15.27
C GLU A 216 10.53 16.19 -14.65
N ALA A 217 9.77 15.49 -13.79
CA ALA A 217 10.17 14.22 -13.24
C ALA A 217 10.01 13.13 -14.31
N GLU A 218 11.11 12.63 -14.88
CA GLU A 218 11.04 11.40 -15.67
C GLU A 218 10.86 10.24 -14.67
N ILE A 219 9.60 9.93 -14.34
CA ILE A 219 9.28 8.78 -13.49
C ILE A 219 9.71 7.53 -14.26
N GLN A 220 10.79 6.88 -13.81
CA GLN A 220 11.25 5.63 -14.39
C GLN A 220 10.13 4.58 -14.26
N LEU A 221 9.48 4.28 -15.39
CA LEU A 221 8.42 3.28 -15.50
C LEU A 221 9.01 1.91 -15.18
N ALA A 222 8.53 1.27 -14.11
CA ALA A 222 9.03 -0.04 -13.67
C ALA A 222 8.94 -1.13 -14.77
N GLY A 223 8.04 -0.95 -15.75
CA GLY A 223 7.90 -1.87 -16.88
C GLY A 223 9.08 -1.87 -17.86
N ASN A 224 9.86 -0.79 -17.99
CA ASN A 224 10.89 -0.71 -19.03
C ASN A 224 12.20 -1.45 -18.65
N GLU A 225 12.53 -1.54 -17.36
CA GLU A 225 13.75 -2.21 -16.90
C GLU A 225 13.63 -3.74 -16.84
N GLU A 226 12.45 -4.29 -16.54
CA GLU A 226 12.26 -5.76 -16.54
C GLU A 226 12.08 -6.31 -17.98
N LEU A 227 11.77 -5.43 -18.94
CA LEU A 227 11.57 -5.77 -20.35
C LEU A 227 12.79 -5.54 -21.26
N THR A 228 13.85 -4.93 -20.73
CA THR A 228 15.12 -4.74 -21.43
C THR A 228 16.22 -5.32 -20.56
N GLY A 229 16.74 -6.51 -20.91
CA GLY A 229 17.73 -7.24 -20.12
C GLY A 229 19.12 -6.57 -20.01
N LYS A 230 19.18 -5.30 -19.63
CA LYS A 230 20.37 -4.53 -19.30
C LYS A 230 20.19 -4.01 -17.88
N SER A 231 20.71 -4.76 -16.93
CA SER A 231 20.86 -4.33 -15.54
C SER A 231 21.67 -3.03 -15.50
N VAL A 232 21.02 -1.91 -15.22
CA VAL A 232 21.72 -0.73 -14.72
C VAL A 232 22.33 -1.13 -13.39
N LYS A 233 23.65 -0.96 -13.25
CA LYS A 233 24.34 -1.19 -11.98
C LYS A 233 24.02 -0.02 -11.06
N PHE A 234 22.90 -0.09 -10.36
CA PHE A 234 22.62 0.78 -9.23
C PHE A 234 23.65 0.49 -8.14
N ALA A 235 24.18 1.54 -7.51
CA ALA A 235 24.99 1.39 -6.32
C ALA A 235 24.16 0.65 -5.27
N ASP A 236 24.62 -0.55 -4.93
CA ASP A 236 23.98 -1.56 -4.10
C ASP A 236 23.72 -1.02 -2.67
N HIS A 237 22.63 -0.27 -2.50
CA HIS A 237 22.10 0.12 -1.17
C HIS A 237 20.80 -0.65 -0.85
N SER A 238 20.56 -1.73 -1.58
CA SER A 238 19.61 -2.80 -1.25
C SER A 238 20.13 -3.57 -0.03
N SER A 239 20.11 -2.94 1.14
CA SER A 239 19.89 -3.73 2.32
C SER A 239 18.43 -4.17 2.25
N THR A 240 18.18 -5.38 1.71
CA THR A 240 16.87 -6.06 1.68
C THR A 240 16.17 -6.04 3.05
N LEU A 241 16.92 -5.80 4.13
CA LEU A 241 16.44 -5.60 5.49
C LEU A 241 15.69 -4.28 5.71
N LYS A 242 15.94 -3.21 4.94
CA LYS A 242 15.19 -1.92 5.03
C LYS A 242 13.74 -2.03 4.54
N GLN A 243 13.41 -3.07 3.78
CA GLN A 243 12.04 -3.37 3.33
C GLN A 243 11.16 -3.98 4.42
N ILE A 244 11.77 -4.49 5.50
CA ILE A 244 11.03 -5.13 6.58
C ILE A 244 10.62 -4.07 7.58
N ALA A 245 9.34 -3.72 7.61
CA ALA A 245 8.75 -2.68 8.48
C ALA A 245 9.08 -2.81 9.98
N ILE A 246 9.45 -4.01 10.44
CA ILE A 246 9.68 -4.34 11.86
C ILE A 246 11.14 -4.09 12.28
N ILE A 247 12.08 -3.96 11.33
CA ILE A 247 13.49 -3.77 11.66
C ILE A 247 13.75 -2.27 11.88
N PRO A 248 14.20 -1.86 13.08
CA PRO A 248 14.47 -0.46 13.35
C PRO A 248 15.67 0.02 12.53
N ASN A 249 15.52 1.15 11.87
CA ASN A 249 16.62 1.94 11.34
C ASN A 249 17.31 2.69 12.49
N LEU A 250 18.58 2.35 12.74
CA LEU A 250 19.38 2.90 13.85
C LEU A 250 20.51 3.82 13.39
N THR A 251 20.85 3.81 12.10
CA THR A 251 22.06 4.48 11.59
C THR A 251 21.76 5.68 10.72
N ASP A 252 20.65 5.65 9.98
CA ASP A 252 20.28 6.70 9.04
C ASP A 252 19.18 7.58 9.64
N ARG A 253 19.48 8.84 9.94
CA ARG A 253 18.49 9.78 10.50
C ARG A 253 17.52 10.30 9.45
N THR A 254 17.89 10.22 8.18
CA THR A 254 17.07 10.72 7.06
C THR A 254 15.91 9.80 6.73
N ARG A 255 15.89 8.59 7.30
CA ARG A 255 14.83 7.59 7.10
C ARG A 255 14.11 7.31 8.42
N PRO A 256 12.81 7.00 8.39
CA PRO A 256 12.04 6.64 9.56
C PRO A 256 12.66 5.48 10.33
N THR A 257 12.39 5.45 11.64
CA THR A 257 12.81 4.35 12.51
C THR A 257 12.20 3.02 12.08
N PHE A 258 10.95 3.02 11.64
CA PHE A 258 10.25 1.84 11.13
C PHE A 258 9.52 2.18 9.83
N ASP A 259 9.31 1.17 9.00
CA ASP A 259 8.48 1.26 7.79
C ASP A 259 8.77 2.47 6.87
N THR A 260 10.00 2.55 6.36
CA THR A 260 10.41 3.62 5.44
C THR A 260 9.51 3.68 4.20
N TYR A 261 9.17 2.54 3.59
CA TYR A 261 8.34 2.49 2.38
C TYR A 261 6.89 2.88 2.67
N GLY A 262 6.29 2.40 3.76
CA GLY A 262 4.93 2.79 4.14
C GLY A 262 4.82 4.28 4.43
N ARG A 263 5.82 4.89 5.07
CA ARG A 263 5.87 6.36 5.26
C ARG A 263 6.05 7.12 3.95
N GLY A 264 6.80 6.57 2.99
CA GLY A 264 6.91 7.11 1.63
C GLY A 264 5.57 7.11 0.90
N LEU A 265 4.85 5.99 0.95
CA LEU A 265 3.49 5.88 0.40
C LEU A 265 2.50 6.80 1.11
N GLN A 266 2.64 6.99 2.43
CA GLN A 266 1.84 7.96 3.18
C GLN A 266 2.07 9.39 2.68
N ALA A 267 3.32 9.79 2.42
CA ALA A 267 3.63 11.10 1.87
C ALA A 267 3.06 11.29 0.46
N LEU A 268 3.13 10.26 -0.41
CA LEU A 268 2.46 10.32 -1.72
C LEU A 268 0.94 10.43 -1.58
N ARG A 269 0.37 9.70 -0.62
CA ARG A 269 -1.06 9.76 -0.33
C ARG A 269 -1.49 11.13 0.15
N SER A 270 -0.72 11.79 1.00
CA SER A 270 -1.08 13.13 1.49
C SER A 270 -1.09 14.17 0.37
N ILE A 271 -0.21 14.05 -0.64
CA ILE A 271 -0.21 14.92 -1.81
C ILE A 271 -1.56 14.89 -2.54
N TRP A 272 -1.98 13.73 -3.07
CA TRP A 272 -3.20 13.68 -3.88
C TRP A 272 -4.49 13.79 -3.03
N LEU A 273 -4.44 13.48 -1.74
CA LEU A 273 -5.58 13.65 -0.83
C LEU A 273 -5.87 15.12 -0.52
N HIS A 274 -4.82 15.93 -0.31
CA HIS A 274 -4.95 17.35 0.01
C HIS A 274 -4.95 18.26 -1.23
N ASP A 275 -4.38 17.80 -2.35
CA ASP A 275 -4.29 18.55 -3.59
C ASP A 275 -4.64 17.66 -4.82
N PRO A 276 -5.89 17.17 -4.94
CA PRO A 276 -6.29 16.27 -6.03
C PRO A 276 -6.29 16.93 -7.42
N THR A 277 -6.22 18.25 -7.50
CA THR A 277 -6.09 18.99 -8.77
C THR A 277 -4.71 19.62 -8.93
N GLY A 278 -3.79 19.27 -8.03
CA GLY A 278 -2.43 19.75 -8.02
C GLY A 278 -1.58 19.18 -9.15
N PRO A 279 -0.47 19.86 -9.50
CA PRO A 279 0.41 19.42 -10.58
C PRO A 279 1.20 18.14 -10.28
N LEU A 280 1.23 17.68 -9.02
CA LEU A 280 1.95 16.47 -8.60
C LEU A 280 1.01 15.33 -8.18
N ALA A 281 -0.30 15.52 -8.31
CA ALA A 281 -1.28 14.56 -7.79
C ALA A 281 -1.28 13.25 -8.60
N ASP A 282 -1.21 13.37 -9.93
CA ASP A 282 -1.06 12.27 -10.87
C ASP A 282 0.33 11.63 -10.79
N ASP A 283 1.39 12.43 -10.67
CA ASP A 283 2.76 11.95 -10.42
C ASP A 283 2.86 11.11 -9.14
N ALA A 284 2.23 11.56 -8.06
CA ALA A 284 2.21 10.84 -6.78
C ALA A 284 1.48 9.49 -6.89
N LEU A 285 0.38 9.44 -7.63
CA LEU A 285 -0.34 8.19 -7.90
C LEU A 285 0.45 7.25 -8.81
N MET A 286 1.04 7.77 -9.89
CA MET A 286 1.90 6.99 -10.78
C MET A 286 3.09 6.41 -10.02
N LEU A 287 3.75 7.19 -9.16
CA LEU A 287 4.86 6.72 -8.34
C LEU A 287 4.43 5.65 -7.32
N SER A 288 3.27 5.83 -6.69
CA SER A 288 2.68 4.82 -5.78
C SER A 288 2.40 3.50 -6.52
N ALA A 289 1.78 3.59 -7.70
CA ALA A 289 1.47 2.44 -8.55
C ALA A 289 2.74 1.70 -8.99
N ASN A 290 3.78 2.44 -9.40
CA ASN A 290 5.07 1.87 -9.78
C ASN A 290 5.78 1.20 -8.59
N HIS A 291 5.68 1.78 -7.38
CA HIS A 291 6.21 1.15 -6.18
C HIS A 291 5.48 -0.17 -5.88
N HIS A 292 4.15 -0.18 -5.92
CA HIS A 292 3.36 -1.40 -5.72
C HIS A 292 3.66 -2.47 -6.77
N LEU A 293 3.85 -2.07 -8.04
CA LEU A 293 4.27 -2.95 -9.12
C LEU A 293 5.64 -3.58 -8.83
N ARG A 294 6.65 -2.78 -8.45
CA ARG A 294 8.00 -3.28 -8.06
C ARG A 294 7.95 -4.23 -6.87
N SER A 295 7.07 -3.94 -5.91
CA SER A 295 6.83 -4.76 -4.72
C SER A 295 5.97 -6.00 -4.98
N LYS A 296 5.48 -6.21 -6.21
CA LYS A 296 4.57 -7.30 -6.64
C LYS A 296 3.21 -7.28 -5.95
N ASN A 297 2.80 -6.13 -5.43
CA ASN A 297 1.45 -5.89 -4.89
C ASN A 297 0.52 -5.49 -6.04
N TYR A 298 0.20 -6.45 -6.91
CA TYR A 298 -0.55 -6.17 -8.15
C TYR A 298 -1.96 -5.64 -7.92
N GLU A 299 -2.61 -6.02 -6.81
CA GLU A 299 -3.96 -5.53 -6.47
C GLU A 299 -3.96 -4.02 -6.17
N ASP A 300 -3.04 -3.56 -5.32
CA ASP A 300 -2.92 -2.14 -4.99
C ASP A 300 -2.39 -1.33 -6.19
N ALA A 301 -1.44 -1.88 -6.95
CA ALA A 301 -0.98 -1.26 -8.19
C ALA A 301 -2.13 -1.07 -9.19
N ALA A 302 -2.98 -2.09 -9.38
CA ALA A 302 -4.13 -2.00 -10.27
C ALA A 302 -5.14 -0.94 -9.82
N ARG A 303 -5.34 -0.80 -8.49
CA ARG A 303 -6.19 0.26 -7.92
C ARG A 303 -5.63 1.65 -8.21
N ASP A 304 -4.34 1.87 -8.01
CA ASP A 304 -3.72 3.18 -8.21
C ASP A 304 -3.71 3.58 -9.70
N TYR A 305 -3.41 2.65 -10.61
CA TYR A 305 -3.53 2.91 -12.06
C TYR A 305 -4.96 3.17 -12.49
N ARG A 306 -5.95 2.49 -11.90
CA ARG A 306 -7.35 2.77 -12.17
C ARG A 306 -7.71 4.19 -11.74
N LEU A 307 -7.29 4.59 -10.54
CA LEU A 307 -7.52 5.95 -10.03
C LEU A 307 -6.91 7.02 -10.96
N LEU A 308 -5.72 6.74 -11.51
CA LEU A 308 -5.09 7.62 -12.50
C LEU A 308 -5.95 7.79 -13.76
N ARG A 309 -6.46 6.69 -14.31
CA ARG A 309 -7.32 6.72 -15.52
C ARG A 309 -8.66 7.40 -15.27
N GLU A 310 -9.24 7.23 -14.10
CA GLU A 310 -10.56 7.77 -13.76
C GLU A 310 -10.50 9.26 -13.44
N ASN A 311 -9.48 9.70 -12.68
CA ASN A 311 -9.43 11.06 -12.17
C ASN A 311 -8.51 12.00 -12.98
N TYR A 312 -7.55 11.46 -13.75
CA TYR A 312 -6.55 12.26 -14.46
C TYR A 312 -6.43 11.87 -15.95
N PRO A 313 -7.50 12.02 -16.74
CA PRO A 313 -7.49 11.67 -18.17
C PRO A 313 -6.53 12.50 -19.02
N ASP A 314 -6.24 13.73 -18.59
CA ASP A 314 -5.32 14.65 -19.28
C ASP A 314 -3.86 14.51 -18.81
N SER A 315 -3.57 13.60 -17.87
CA SER A 315 -2.22 13.38 -17.34
C SER A 315 -1.28 12.82 -18.41
N PRO A 316 0.02 13.22 -18.41
CA PRO A 316 1.06 12.58 -19.22
C PRO A 316 1.12 11.05 -19.02
N HIS A 317 0.76 10.60 -17.81
CA HIS A 317 0.80 9.21 -17.38
C HIS A 317 -0.43 8.38 -17.80
N TYR A 318 -1.40 8.99 -18.47
CA TYR A 318 -2.65 8.33 -18.82
C TYR A 318 -2.44 7.09 -19.69
N LYS A 319 -1.57 7.19 -20.70
CA LYS A 319 -1.18 6.05 -21.57
C LYS A 319 -0.54 4.93 -20.75
N ASP A 320 0.39 5.27 -19.87
CA ASP A 320 1.10 4.30 -19.04
C ASP A 320 0.16 3.62 -18.06
N ALA A 321 -0.84 4.32 -17.52
CA ALA A 321 -1.86 3.72 -16.67
C ALA A 321 -2.76 2.72 -17.41
N TYR A 322 -2.97 2.87 -18.71
CA TYR A 322 -3.62 1.82 -19.50
C TYR A 322 -2.70 0.63 -19.71
N VAL A 323 -1.48 0.88 -20.18
CA VAL A 323 -0.53 -0.19 -20.51
C VAL A 323 -0.15 -0.95 -19.23
N LEU A 324 0.53 -0.30 -18.28
CA LEU A 324 0.98 -0.90 -17.01
C LEU A 324 -0.20 -1.38 -16.17
N GLY A 325 -1.27 -0.58 -16.08
CA GLY A 325 -2.50 -0.98 -15.40
C GLY A 325 -3.07 -2.29 -15.94
N SER A 326 -3.09 -2.48 -17.26
CA SER A 326 -3.55 -3.75 -17.85
C SER A 326 -2.66 -4.95 -17.50
N HIS A 327 -1.35 -4.76 -17.38
CA HIS A 327 -0.42 -5.80 -16.99
C HIS A 327 -0.60 -6.19 -15.51
N VAL A 328 -0.69 -5.21 -14.60
CA VAL A 328 -0.90 -5.51 -13.17
C VAL A 328 -2.28 -6.07 -12.89
N THR A 329 -3.33 -5.60 -13.58
CA THR A 329 -4.66 -6.19 -13.46
C THR A 329 -4.68 -7.64 -13.95
N PHE A 330 -3.91 -7.97 -14.99
CA PHE A 330 -3.76 -9.37 -15.37
C PHE A 330 -2.95 -10.15 -14.32
N ALA A 331 -1.88 -9.58 -13.79
CA ALA A 331 -1.03 -10.23 -12.79
C ALA A 331 -1.75 -10.47 -11.44
N SER A 332 -2.79 -9.69 -11.11
CA SER A 332 -3.62 -9.91 -9.92
C SER A 332 -4.63 -11.05 -10.09
N TYR A 333 -4.80 -11.58 -11.32
CA TYR A 333 -5.68 -12.71 -11.58
C TYR A 333 -5.16 -14.00 -10.95
N GLN A 334 -5.90 -14.54 -9.97
CA GLN A 334 -5.51 -15.73 -9.22
C GLN A 334 -5.80 -17.06 -9.95
N GLY A 335 -6.51 -17.01 -11.09
CA GLY A 335 -6.86 -18.19 -11.90
C GLY A 335 -8.35 -18.45 -12.03
N SER A 336 -8.69 -19.50 -12.76
CA SER A 336 -10.05 -19.88 -13.18
C SER A 336 -11.02 -20.15 -12.03
N ALA A 337 -10.52 -20.65 -10.90
CA ALA A 337 -11.31 -20.92 -9.70
C ALA A 337 -11.79 -19.65 -8.98
N TYR A 338 -11.16 -18.50 -9.24
CA TYR A 338 -11.41 -17.22 -8.59
C TYR A 338 -12.24 -16.28 -9.47
N ASP A 339 -12.32 -15.00 -9.10
CA ASP A 339 -13.11 -14.00 -9.81
C ASP A 339 -12.57 -13.72 -11.24
N ASN A 340 -13.45 -13.55 -12.23
CA ASN A 340 -13.09 -13.20 -13.63
C ASN A 340 -12.89 -11.71 -13.85
N ARG A 341 -13.34 -10.85 -12.92
CA ARG A 341 -13.34 -9.40 -13.14
C ARG A 341 -11.97 -8.86 -13.56
N ALA A 342 -10.90 -9.31 -12.90
CA ALA A 342 -9.53 -8.92 -13.26
C ALA A 342 -9.13 -9.38 -14.67
N LEU A 343 -9.55 -10.57 -15.10
CA LEU A 343 -9.26 -11.11 -16.43
C LEU A 343 -9.98 -10.30 -17.53
N GLU A 344 -11.27 -10.01 -17.33
CA GLU A 344 -12.10 -9.23 -18.25
C GLU A 344 -11.59 -7.79 -18.35
N GLU A 345 -11.35 -7.14 -17.21
CA GLU A 345 -10.82 -5.79 -17.14
C GLU A 345 -9.44 -5.69 -17.80
N ALA A 346 -8.53 -6.64 -17.55
CA ALA A 346 -7.22 -6.65 -18.21
C ALA A 346 -7.35 -6.76 -19.73
N LYS A 347 -8.25 -7.62 -20.23
CA LYS A 347 -8.51 -7.76 -21.67
C LYS A 347 -9.04 -6.47 -22.29
N GLU A 348 -10.02 -5.85 -21.65
CA GLU A 348 -10.60 -4.58 -22.08
C GLU A 348 -9.55 -3.47 -22.10
N LEU A 349 -8.74 -3.34 -21.05
CA LEU A 349 -7.68 -2.33 -20.96
C LEU A 349 -6.61 -2.51 -22.04
N LYS A 350 -6.18 -3.74 -22.34
CA LYS A 350 -5.21 -4.02 -23.41
C LYS A 350 -5.77 -3.68 -24.79
N GLN A 351 -7.02 -4.05 -25.06
CA GLN A 351 -7.69 -3.71 -26.31
C GLN A 351 -7.86 -2.20 -26.46
N ALA A 352 -8.29 -1.52 -25.40
CA ALA A 352 -8.41 -0.07 -25.35
C ALA A 352 -7.05 0.60 -25.58
N ALA A 353 -5.97 0.11 -24.94
CA ALA A 353 -4.63 0.64 -25.13
C ALA A 353 -4.18 0.57 -26.60
N LEU A 354 -4.41 -0.57 -27.26
CA LEU A 354 -4.09 -0.77 -28.67
C LEU A 354 -4.89 0.14 -29.62
N GLN A 355 -6.11 0.52 -29.24
CA GLN A 355 -6.99 1.38 -30.04
C GLN A 355 -6.74 2.87 -29.81
N MET A 356 -6.54 3.29 -28.56
CA MET A 356 -6.47 4.69 -28.16
C MET A 356 -5.07 5.29 -28.35
N PHE A 357 -4.00 4.49 -28.24
CA PHE A 357 -2.63 4.97 -28.26
C PHE A 357 -1.88 4.43 -29.49
N PRO A 358 -1.99 5.10 -30.66
CA PRO A 358 -1.30 4.69 -31.87
C PRO A 358 0.23 4.87 -31.78
N ASP A 359 0.71 5.71 -30.87
CA ASP A 359 2.10 6.03 -30.58
C ASP A 359 2.84 4.97 -29.74
N ILE A 360 2.15 3.90 -29.29
CA ILE A 360 2.80 2.76 -28.63
C ILE A 360 3.88 2.15 -29.54
N SER A 361 5.04 1.84 -28.96
CA SER A 361 6.16 1.19 -29.65
C SER A 361 5.71 -0.12 -30.32
N PRO A 362 6.21 -0.47 -31.52
CA PRO A 362 5.84 -1.71 -32.20
C PRO A 362 6.10 -2.95 -31.32
N GLU A 363 7.15 -2.93 -30.50
CA GLU A 363 7.46 -4.03 -29.56
C GLU A 363 6.41 -4.15 -28.45
N GLN A 364 6.03 -3.02 -27.84
CA GLN A 364 4.98 -3.00 -26.81
C GLN A 364 3.63 -3.43 -27.40
N ARG A 365 3.31 -2.98 -28.62
CA ARG A 365 2.11 -3.39 -29.35
C ARG A 365 2.07 -4.90 -29.55
N GLN A 366 3.18 -5.50 -29.99
CA GLN A 366 3.27 -6.94 -30.17
C GLN A 366 3.08 -7.68 -28.84
N ARG A 367 3.72 -7.22 -27.76
CA ARG A 367 3.58 -7.82 -26.42
C ARG A 367 2.13 -7.80 -25.93
N LEU A 368 1.42 -6.67 -26.08
CA LEU A 368 0.00 -6.57 -25.71
C LEU A 368 -0.87 -7.54 -26.52
N GLN A 369 -0.56 -7.74 -27.80
CA GLN A 369 -1.27 -8.70 -28.65
C GLN A 369 -1.01 -10.16 -28.23
N GLU A 370 0.22 -10.49 -27.87
CA GLU A 370 0.60 -11.81 -27.35
C GLU A 370 -0.11 -12.10 -26.01
N GLU A 371 -0.10 -11.14 -25.09
CA GLU A 371 -0.80 -11.27 -23.81
C GLU A 371 -2.32 -11.38 -23.96
N LEU A 372 -2.92 -10.73 -24.96
CA LEU A 372 -4.34 -10.92 -25.28
C LEU A 372 -4.67 -12.36 -25.69
N GLN A 373 -3.75 -13.07 -26.36
CA GLN A 373 -3.91 -14.49 -26.66
C GLN A 373 -3.82 -15.33 -25.38
N VAL A 374 -2.91 -14.99 -24.47
CA VAL A 374 -2.80 -15.67 -23.16
C VAL A 374 -4.07 -15.47 -22.32
N LEU A 375 -4.60 -14.25 -22.29
CA LEU A 375 -5.88 -13.93 -21.63
C LEU A 375 -7.03 -14.74 -22.21
N GLN A 376 -7.08 -14.88 -23.54
CA GLN A 376 -8.09 -15.71 -24.21
C GLN A 376 -7.98 -17.17 -23.78
N VAL A 377 -6.78 -17.74 -23.74
CA VAL A 377 -6.57 -19.12 -23.27
C VAL A 377 -7.00 -19.29 -21.80
N ALA A 378 -6.74 -18.30 -20.95
CA ALA A 378 -7.19 -18.32 -19.55
C ALA A 378 -8.73 -18.24 -19.42
N GLU A 379 -9.40 -17.45 -20.26
CA GLU A 379 -10.87 -17.39 -20.36
C GLU A 379 -11.45 -18.74 -20.78
N GLU A 380 -10.87 -19.37 -21.80
CA GLU A 380 -11.26 -20.70 -22.29
C GLU A 380 -11.06 -21.79 -21.23
N ALA A 381 -9.91 -21.77 -20.54
CA ALA A 381 -9.60 -22.70 -19.45
C ALA A 381 -10.63 -22.59 -18.31
N ARG A 382 -11.06 -21.37 -17.96
CA ARG A 382 -12.11 -21.16 -16.96
C ARG A 382 -13.45 -21.77 -17.37
N ILE A 383 -13.84 -21.64 -18.63
CA ILE A 383 -15.07 -22.26 -19.13
C ILE A 383 -14.92 -23.79 -19.05
N TRP A 384 -13.75 -24.31 -19.40
CA TRP A 384 -13.45 -25.73 -19.32
C TRP A 384 -13.49 -26.27 -17.88
N ASP A 385 -13.00 -25.53 -16.89
CA ASP A 385 -13.10 -25.93 -15.48
C ASP A 385 -14.55 -26.06 -15.01
N ARG A 386 -15.49 -25.31 -15.60
CA ARG A 386 -16.93 -25.50 -15.34
C ARG A 386 -17.42 -26.82 -15.94
N VAL A 387 -16.95 -27.20 -17.13
CA VAL A 387 -17.24 -28.52 -17.73
C VAL A 387 -16.79 -29.62 -16.79
N GLU A 388 -15.54 -29.58 -16.32
CA GLU A 388 -14.99 -30.59 -15.39
C GLU A 388 -15.73 -30.62 -14.05
N PHE A 389 -16.11 -29.45 -13.53
CA PHE A 389 -16.90 -29.36 -12.29
C PHE A 389 -18.28 -30.03 -12.41
N TYR A 390 -19.00 -29.82 -13.52
CA TYR A 390 -20.31 -30.44 -13.73
C TYR A 390 -20.22 -31.90 -14.15
N GLU A 391 -19.13 -32.30 -14.81
CA GLU A 391 -18.79 -33.69 -15.06
C GLU A 391 -18.62 -34.45 -13.73
N ALA A 392 -17.83 -33.91 -12.81
CA ALA A 392 -17.62 -34.49 -11.48
C ALA A 392 -18.92 -34.59 -10.66
N LYS A 393 -19.88 -33.67 -10.90
CA LYS A 393 -21.21 -33.72 -10.28
C LYS A 393 -22.20 -34.66 -10.97
N GLY A 394 -21.87 -35.17 -12.16
CA GLY A 394 -22.76 -36.02 -12.95
C GLY A 394 -24.00 -35.29 -13.48
N VAL A 395 -23.88 -34.00 -13.84
CA VAL A 395 -24.99 -33.19 -14.38
C VAL A 395 -24.75 -32.93 -15.89
N PRO A 396 -25.20 -33.82 -16.79
CA PRO A 396 -24.85 -33.77 -18.20
C PRO A 396 -25.45 -32.57 -18.94
N GLU A 397 -26.61 -32.05 -18.53
CA GLU A 397 -27.25 -30.88 -19.15
C GLU A 397 -26.40 -29.62 -18.98
N SER A 398 -25.91 -29.37 -17.76
CA SER A 398 -25.01 -28.26 -17.46
C SER A 398 -23.68 -28.42 -18.18
N MET A 399 -23.11 -29.63 -18.19
CA MET A 399 -21.87 -29.91 -18.92
C MET A 399 -22.02 -29.57 -20.41
N ALA A 400 -23.11 -30.03 -21.03
CA ALA A 400 -23.41 -29.71 -22.43
C ALA A 400 -23.58 -28.20 -22.67
N LEU A 401 -24.18 -27.47 -21.73
CA LEU A 401 -24.32 -26.01 -21.81
C LEU A 401 -22.95 -25.32 -21.88
N TYR A 402 -22.01 -25.64 -20.98
CA TYR A 402 -20.67 -25.03 -21.00
C TYR A 402 -19.84 -25.46 -22.21
N CYS A 403 -19.94 -26.72 -22.66
CA CYS A 403 -19.31 -27.17 -23.90
C CYS A 403 -19.82 -26.39 -25.12
N ASN A 404 -21.14 -26.22 -25.25
CA ASN A 404 -21.73 -25.42 -26.32
C ASN A 404 -21.32 -23.94 -26.22
N MET A 405 -21.27 -23.38 -25.01
CA MET A 405 -20.79 -22.01 -24.81
C MET A 405 -19.36 -21.83 -25.31
N LEU A 406 -18.49 -22.79 -25.01
CA LEU A 406 -17.09 -22.76 -25.44
C LEU A 406 -16.96 -22.86 -26.96
N ILE A 407 -17.68 -23.80 -27.60
CA ILE A 407 -17.68 -23.95 -29.07
C ILE A 407 -18.23 -22.70 -29.76
N ASN A 408 -19.28 -22.08 -29.20
CA ASN A 408 -19.91 -20.91 -29.79
C ASN A 408 -19.05 -19.64 -29.64
N ARG A 409 -18.37 -19.46 -28.50
CA ARG A 409 -17.50 -18.29 -28.26
C ARG A 409 -16.12 -18.44 -28.91
N HIS A 410 -15.54 -19.64 -28.88
CA HIS A 410 -14.17 -19.90 -29.30
C HIS A 410 -14.09 -21.15 -30.21
N PRO A 411 -14.66 -21.11 -31.42
CA PRO A 411 -14.82 -22.30 -32.27
C PRO A 411 -13.51 -22.97 -32.71
N ASP A 412 -12.43 -22.20 -32.77
CA ASP A 412 -11.10 -22.66 -33.24
C ASP A 412 -10.15 -22.98 -32.08
N SER A 413 -10.61 -22.88 -30.83
CA SER A 413 -9.80 -23.17 -29.65
C SER A 413 -9.57 -24.68 -29.49
N PRO A 414 -8.39 -25.12 -28.98
CA PRO A 414 -8.17 -26.51 -28.55
C PRO A 414 -9.20 -27.00 -27.53
N PHE A 415 -9.74 -26.10 -26.69
CA PHE A 415 -10.80 -26.44 -25.75
C PHE A 415 -12.13 -26.70 -26.44
N ALA A 416 -12.40 -26.08 -27.61
CA ALA A 416 -13.62 -26.33 -28.38
C ALA A 416 -13.61 -27.72 -28.99
N ASP A 417 -12.45 -28.19 -29.43
CA ASP A 417 -12.30 -29.58 -29.89
C ASP A 417 -12.57 -30.58 -28.77
N LYS A 418 -12.05 -30.32 -27.56
CA LYS A 418 -12.37 -31.14 -26.38
C LYS A 418 -13.86 -31.09 -26.03
N ALA A 419 -14.49 -29.92 -26.13
CA ALA A 419 -15.92 -29.74 -25.89
C ALA A 419 -16.77 -30.52 -26.91
N ARG A 420 -16.39 -30.53 -28.19
CA ARG A 420 -17.04 -31.34 -29.25
C ARG A 420 -16.97 -32.83 -28.91
N LEU A 421 -15.82 -33.31 -28.45
CA LEU A 421 -15.66 -34.71 -28.02
C LEU A 421 -16.57 -35.04 -26.83
N LYS A 422 -16.60 -34.20 -25.80
CA LYS A 422 -17.47 -34.39 -24.62
C LYS A 422 -18.96 -34.40 -24.98
N LEU A 423 -19.40 -33.57 -25.92
CA LEU A 423 -20.79 -33.58 -26.39
C LEU A 423 -21.15 -34.87 -27.13
N ASN A 424 -20.23 -35.42 -27.93
CA ASN A 424 -20.44 -36.70 -28.60
C ASN A 424 -20.51 -37.86 -27.58
N GLU A 425 -19.67 -37.84 -26.54
CA GLU A 425 -19.74 -38.80 -25.42
C GLU A 425 -21.12 -38.75 -24.74
N LEU A 426 -21.59 -37.54 -24.39
CA LEU A 426 -22.92 -37.36 -23.80
C LEU A 426 -24.06 -37.84 -24.69
N ALA A 427 -23.98 -37.58 -26.00
CA ALA A 427 -24.99 -38.02 -26.96
C ALA A 427 -25.04 -39.56 -27.03
N ALA A 428 -23.88 -40.21 -27.02
CA ALA A 428 -23.78 -41.67 -26.98
C ALA A 428 -24.34 -42.26 -25.68
N ASP A 429 -24.07 -41.62 -24.53
CA ASP A 429 -24.61 -42.04 -23.23
C ASP A 429 -26.13 -41.94 -23.19
N ARG A 430 -26.68 -40.83 -23.68
CA ARG A 430 -28.13 -40.64 -23.80
C ARG A 430 -28.77 -41.66 -24.73
N ALA A 431 -28.13 -41.95 -25.87
CA ALA A 431 -28.60 -42.97 -26.80
C ALA A 431 -28.60 -44.37 -26.14
N ARG A 432 -27.54 -44.74 -25.41
CA ARG A 432 -27.47 -45.99 -24.65
C ARG A 432 -28.56 -46.08 -23.57
N ALA A 433 -28.75 -45.01 -22.80
CA ALA A 433 -29.80 -44.94 -21.78
C ALA A 433 -31.20 -45.12 -22.40
N SER A 434 -31.45 -44.51 -23.56
CA SER A 434 -32.73 -44.65 -24.29
C SER A 434 -32.97 -46.07 -24.84
N GLN A 435 -31.91 -46.77 -25.26
CA GLN A 435 -31.99 -48.15 -25.74
C GLN A 435 -32.18 -49.17 -24.60
N SER A 436 -31.70 -48.87 -23.39
CA SER A 436 -31.93 -49.69 -22.19
C SER A 436 -33.32 -49.53 -21.54
N GLY A 437 -34.25 -48.85 -22.22
CA GLY A 437 -35.55 -48.43 -21.68
C GLY A 437 -36.46 -49.57 -21.19
N SER A 438 -36.39 -49.86 -19.90
CA SER A 438 -37.59 -50.12 -19.08
C SER A 438 -38.25 -48.77 -18.79
N TRP A 439 -39.39 -48.52 -19.40
CA TRP A 439 -40.22 -47.34 -19.16
C TRP A 439 -40.91 -47.48 -17.79
N ASN A 440 -40.64 -46.59 -16.84
CA ASN A 440 -41.48 -46.44 -15.65
C ASN A 440 -42.15 -45.04 -15.65
N PRO A 441 -43.43 -44.93 -16.04
CA PRO A 441 -44.12 -43.65 -16.23
C PRO A 441 -44.37 -42.82 -14.95
N LEU A 442 -43.94 -43.31 -13.78
CA LEU A 442 -44.11 -42.64 -12.48
C LEU A 442 -42.84 -41.97 -11.94
N ALA A 443 -41.71 -42.07 -12.65
CA ALA A 443 -40.49 -41.38 -12.24
C ALA A 443 -40.58 -39.90 -12.65
N GLN A 444 -41.11 -39.07 -11.76
CA GLN A 444 -41.04 -37.62 -11.92
C GLN A 444 -39.57 -37.17 -12.04
N PRO A 445 -39.25 -36.11 -12.81
CA PRO A 445 -37.92 -35.53 -12.77
C PRO A 445 -37.60 -35.23 -11.31
N ARG A 446 -36.50 -35.77 -10.79
CA ARG A 446 -36.02 -35.41 -9.45
C ARG A 446 -35.62 -33.95 -9.52
N THR A 447 -36.57 -33.04 -9.28
CA THR A 447 -36.23 -31.74 -8.73
C THR A 447 -35.49 -32.06 -7.43
N PRO A 448 -34.22 -31.65 -7.26
CA PRO A 448 -33.56 -31.84 -5.98
C PRO A 448 -34.48 -31.22 -4.93
N SER A 449 -34.89 -32.02 -3.96
CA SER A 449 -35.61 -31.52 -2.79
C SER A 449 -34.81 -30.35 -2.22
N PRO A 450 -35.43 -29.26 -1.72
CA PRO A 450 -34.71 -28.15 -1.09
C PRO A 450 -33.74 -28.59 0.03
N SER A 451 -33.89 -29.81 0.54
CA SER A 451 -33.03 -30.45 1.53
C SER A 451 -31.78 -31.17 0.98
N GLU A 452 -31.59 -31.30 -0.35
CA GLU A 452 -30.39 -31.91 -0.97
C GLU A 452 -29.41 -30.89 -1.54
N VAL A 453 -29.73 -29.59 -1.49
CA VAL A 453 -28.69 -28.56 -1.53
C VAL A 453 -27.91 -28.71 -0.23
N ARG A 454 -26.85 -29.53 -0.24
CA ARG A 454 -25.76 -29.34 0.73
C ARG A 454 -25.36 -27.88 0.56
N GLN A 455 -25.74 -27.06 1.53
CA GLN A 455 -25.13 -25.76 1.67
C GLN A 455 -23.61 -25.99 1.61
N PRO A 456 -22.84 -25.06 1.01
CA PRO A 456 -21.40 -25.12 1.15
C PRO A 456 -21.12 -25.35 2.64
N ILE A 457 -20.19 -26.25 2.96
CA ILE A 457 -19.72 -26.40 4.33
C ILE A 457 -19.07 -25.06 4.68
N VAL A 458 -19.89 -24.12 5.16
CA VAL A 458 -19.45 -23.14 6.11
C VAL A 458 -19.08 -24.00 7.30
N ARG A 459 -17.78 -24.12 7.55
CA ARG A 459 -17.36 -24.56 8.87
C ARG A 459 -17.90 -23.50 9.81
N ASP A 460 -19.02 -23.77 10.44
CA ASP A 460 -19.50 -23.03 11.59
C ASP A 460 -18.37 -23.14 12.63
N ARG A 461 -17.52 -22.12 12.66
CA ARG A 461 -16.79 -21.81 13.87
C ARG A 461 -17.87 -21.33 14.83
N GLU A 462 -18.13 -22.10 15.87
CA GLU A 462 -18.84 -21.59 17.03
C GLU A 462 -18.21 -20.25 17.46
N PRO A 463 -19.02 -19.29 17.93
CA PRO A 463 -18.48 -18.04 18.44
C PRO A 463 -17.57 -18.37 19.62
N VAL A 464 -16.28 -18.08 19.47
CA VAL A 464 -15.32 -18.17 20.57
C VAL A 464 -15.72 -17.11 21.59
N ASP A 465 -16.47 -17.52 22.61
CA ASP A 465 -16.63 -16.73 23.82
C ASP A 465 -15.23 -16.57 24.44
N SER A 466 -14.80 -15.33 24.54
CA SER A 466 -13.40 -14.93 24.69
C SER A 466 -12.94 -14.99 26.15
N ARG A 467 -13.40 -15.97 26.94
CA ARG A 467 -13.17 -15.95 28.39
C ARG A 467 -12.49 -17.15 29.02
N ASP A 468 -12.34 -18.29 28.35
CA ASP A 468 -11.74 -19.46 29.01
C ASP A 468 -10.79 -20.25 28.11
N GLN A 469 -9.58 -19.72 27.84
CA GLN A 469 -8.41 -20.55 27.53
C GLN A 469 -7.12 -19.88 28.03
N LEU A 470 -6.70 -20.25 29.24
CA LEU A 470 -5.31 -20.18 29.67
C LEU A 470 -5.04 -21.30 30.68
N SER A 471 -4.78 -22.49 30.16
CA SER A 471 -3.99 -23.51 30.86
C SER A 471 -3.46 -24.54 29.87
N LEU A 472 -2.17 -24.40 29.53
CA LEU A 472 -1.38 -25.47 28.93
C LEU A 472 -1.02 -26.49 30.02
N PRO A 473 -1.19 -27.80 29.79
CA PRO A 473 -0.42 -28.79 30.52
C PRO A 473 0.97 -28.91 29.89
N SER A 474 1.97 -28.60 30.69
CA SER A 474 3.35 -29.00 30.47
C SER A 474 3.46 -30.52 30.54
N ASP A 475 4.23 -31.13 29.63
CA ASP A 475 5.17 -32.14 30.12
C ASP A 475 6.42 -32.31 29.26
N ARG A 476 7.51 -32.58 29.98
CA ARG A 476 8.88 -32.66 29.50
C ARG A 476 9.19 -34.06 28.96
N GLY A 477 9.93 -34.08 27.85
CA GLY A 477 11.16 -34.85 27.74
C GLY A 477 11.09 -36.22 27.05
N ARG A 478 11.71 -36.30 25.86
CA ARG A 478 12.79 -37.24 25.49
C ARG A 478 13.07 -37.09 23.98
N GLN A 479 14.25 -36.58 23.65
CA GLN A 479 15.43 -37.31 23.15
C GLN A 479 15.44 -37.48 21.63
N ALA A 480 16.45 -36.87 21.03
CA ALA A 480 16.86 -37.08 19.65
C ALA A 480 17.31 -38.51 19.42
N ALA A 481 16.86 -39.11 18.32
CA ALA A 481 17.46 -40.30 17.72
C ALA A 481 17.48 -40.12 16.19
N GLN A 482 18.65 -40.36 15.61
CA GLN A 482 18.92 -40.38 14.16
C GLN A 482 18.21 -41.57 13.46
N PRO A 483 18.10 -41.56 12.11
CA PRO A 483 17.18 -42.41 11.38
C PRO A 483 17.73 -43.83 11.19
N GLU A 484 16.92 -44.85 11.45
CA GLU A 484 17.17 -46.22 11.01
C GLU A 484 16.42 -46.51 9.70
N GLU A 485 17.16 -47.03 8.73
CA GLU A 485 16.66 -47.57 7.48
C GLU A 485 15.77 -48.81 7.72
N SER A 486 14.56 -48.83 7.16
CA SER A 486 13.84 -50.07 6.89
C SER A 486 13.03 -50.00 5.58
N LYS A 487 12.96 -51.15 4.92
CA LYS A 487 12.69 -51.39 3.49
C LYS A 487 11.23 -51.11 3.06
N PRO A 488 10.97 -50.86 1.75
CA PRO A 488 9.72 -50.28 1.26
C PRO A 488 8.58 -51.31 1.17
N GLY A 489 7.38 -50.90 1.60
CA GLY A 489 6.14 -51.66 1.49
C GLY A 489 5.28 -51.23 0.29
N VAL A 490 5.17 -52.13 -0.70
CA VAL A 490 4.03 -52.52 -1.56
C VAL A 490 3.19 -51.46 -2.32
N TRP A 491 3.24 -50.17 -2.03
CA TRP A 491 2.47 -49.14 -2.76
C TRP A 491 3.20 -48.53 -3.98
N GLN A 492 4.34 -49.09 -4.40
CA GLN A 492 5.06 -48.68 -5.61
C GLN A 492 4.61 -49.38 -6.90
N ARG A 493 3.40 -49.96 -6.94
CA ARG A 493 2.85 -50.53 -8.16
C ARG A 493 1.41 -50.08 -8.34
N LEU A 494 1.23 -48.89 -8.91
CA LEU A 494 0.17 -48.44 -9.83
C LEU A 494 -0.07 -46.93 -9.65
N GLY A 495 0.18 -46.14 -10.71
CA GLY A 495 -0.28 -44.75 -10.80
C GLY A 495 0.82 -43.70 -10.94
N GLY A 496 1.31 -43.53 -12.17
CA GLY A 496 1.83 -42.24 -12.62
C GLY A 496 0.69 -41.21 -12.72
N PHE A 497 1.08 -39.94 -12.84
CA PHE A 497 0.26 -38.72 -12.80
C PHE A 497 0.02 -38.16 -11.39
N LEU A 498 1.03 -37.45 -10.88
CA LEU A 498 0.92 -36.16 -10.17
C LEU A 498 2.37 -35.69 -9.91
N LYS A 499 2.94 -34.94 -10.87
CA LYS A 499 4.21 -34.25 -10.66
C LYS A 499 3.95 -32.92 -9.93
N ARG A 500 4.67 -32.73 -8.83
CA ARG A 500 5.02 -31.41 -8.26
C ARG A 500 5.62 -30.54 -9.36
N ALA A 501 5.39 -29.22 -9.27
CA ALA A 501 6.02 -28.23 -10.11
C ALA A 501 7.54 -28.48 -10.20
N ASP A 502 8.03 -28.71 -11.42
CA ASP A 502 9.44 -28.81 -11.70
C ASP A 502 10.07 -27.41 -11.48
N GLU A 503 11.18 -27.41 -10.74
CA GLU A 503 12.12 -26.29 -10.56
C GLU A 503 12.50 -25.69 -11.94
N PRO A 504 12.63 -24.36 -12.09
CA PRO A 504 12.92 -23.76 -13.39
C PRO A 504 14.23 -24.33 -13.97
N PRO A 505 14.26 -24.68 -15.26
CA PRO A 505 15.40 -25.36 -15.85
C PRO A 505 16.67 -24.52 -15.73
N ASN A 506 17.69 -25.12 -15.10
CA ASN A 506 19.05 -24.60 -15.11
C ASN A 506 19.57 -24.63 -16.56
N LEU A 507 19.71 -23.45 -17.17
CA LEU A 507 20.24 -23.33 -18.53
C LEU A 507 21.72 -23.70 -18.51
N GLN A 508 22.03 -24.87 -19.08
CA GLN A 508 23.39 -25.26 -19.43
C GLN A 508 23.95 -24.25 -20.45
N THR A 509 25.15 -23.74 -20.18
CA THR A 509 25.91 -22.97 -21.15
C THR A 509 26.23 -23.84 -22.39
N PRO A 510 26.24 -23.27 -23.61
CA PRO A 510 26.52 -24.02 -24.83
C PRO A 510 27.97 -24.55 -24.83
N PRO A 511 28.23 -25.73 -25.44
CA PRO A 511 29.55 -26.32 -25.46
C PRO A 511 30.43 -25.64 -26.52
N GLY A 512 31.59 -25.12 -26.10
CA GLY A 512 32.62 -24.64 -27.01
C GLY A 512 33.42 -23.44 -26.49
N SER A 513 34.26 -23.65 -25.48
CA SER A 513 35.51 -22.87 -25.31
C SER A 513 36.41 -23.54 -24.27
N ASP A 514 36.81 -24.77 -24.56
CA ASP A 514 38.10 -25.25 -24.09
C ASP A 514 39.13 -24.83 -25.15
N GLU A 515 39.88 -23.76 -24.89
CA GLU A 515 41.34 -23.74 -25.07
C GLU A 515 41.99 -22.53 -24.35
N PRO A 516 43.25 -22.68 -23.87
CA PRO A 516 43.78 -21.90 -22.78
C PRO A 516 44.62 -20.67 -23.19
N ALA A 517 44.70 -19.74 -22.23
CA ALA A 517 45.78 -18.79 -21.96
C ALA A 517 46.91 -18.63 -23.00
N ALA A 518 46.98 -17.44 -23.60
CA ALA A 518 48.22 -16.89 -24.13
C ALA A 518 48.49 -15.50 -23.51
N LYS A 519 49.54 -15.44 -22.68
CA LYS A 519 50.27 -14.22 -22.36
C LYS A 519 50.86 -13.65 -23.65
N VAL A 520 50.65 -12.37 -23.96
CA VAL A 520 51.69 -11.54 -24.59
C VAL A 520 51.62 -10.11 -24.03
N THR A 521 52.65 -9.80 -23.23
CA THR A 521 53.20 -8.47 -22.94
C THR A 521 53.42 -7.62 -24.19
N LEU A 522 53.09 -6.34 -24.08
CA LEU A 522 54.07 -5.25 -24.23
C LEU A 522 53.75 -4.15 -23.22
#